data_AF-A0A846PWN2-F1
#
_entry.id   AF-A0A846PWN2-F1
#
_cell.length_a   1.000
_cell.length_b   1.000
_cell.length_c   1.000
_cell.angle_alpha   90.00
_cell.angle_beta   90.00
_cell.angle_gamma   90.00
#
_symmetry.space_group_name_H-M   'P 1'
#
loop_
_entity.id
_entity.type
_entity.pdbx_description
1 polymer ?
#
loop_
_entity_poly.entity_id
_entity_poly.type
_entity_poly.pdbx_seq_one_letter_code
_entity_poly.pdbx_strand_id
1 'polypeptide(L)' 'MRTNFVSYSSAVGRARLHIALIPKYRHKIFGYERIKIFCARMFEEILSKQGARIIEIGFDIDHVHLVI' A
#
# COMPACT_ATOMS: atom_id res chain seq x y z
N MET A 1 1.36 -8.51 24.23
CA MET A 1 1.31 -8.11 22.80
C MET A 1 -0.16 -8.15 22.38
N ARG A 2 -0.84 -7.00 22.18
CA ARG A 2 -2.26 -7.00 21.80
C ARG A 2 -2.41 -7.41 20.33
N THR A 3 -3.01 -8.57 20.08
CA THR A 3 -3.26 -9.13 18.75
C THR A 3 -4.64 -8.69 18.25
N ASN A 4 -4.72 -7.56 17.51
CA ASN A 4 -5.92 -7.20 16.71
C ASN A 4 -6.07 -8.15 15.51
N PHE A 5 -6.63 -9.34 15.72
CA PHE A 5 -7.10 -10.19 14.64
C PHE A 5 -8.50 -9.75 14.20
N VAL A 6 -8.82 -9.93 12.92
CA VAL A 6 -10.17 -9.79 12.38
C VAL A 6 -10.82 -11.16 12.43
N SER A 7 -12.09 -11.20 12.84
CA SER A 7 -12.88 -12.42 12.92
C SER A 7 -14.02 -12.37 11.91
N TYR A 8 -14.21 -13.49 11.22
CA TYR A 8 -15.35 -13.81 10.36
C TYR A 8 -16.04 -15.08 10.90
N SER A 9 -17.14 -15.50 10.27
CA SER A 9 -17.97 -16.62 10.74
C SER A 9 -17.20 -17.93 10.97
N SER A 10 -16.16 -18.20 10.17
CA SER A 10 -15.37 -19.44 10.23
C SER A 10 -13.86 -19.19 10.19
N ALA A 11 -13.40 -17.95 10.33
CA ALA A 11 -11.98 -17.61 10.23
C ALA A 11 -11.59 -16.49 11.21
N VAL A 12 -10.44 -16.62 11.85
CA VAL A 12 -9.81 -15.57 12.65
C VAL A 12 -8.39 -15.39 12.16
N GLY A 13 -8.02 -14.17 11.81
CA GLY A 13 -6.69 -13.94 11.26
C GLY A 13 -6.32 -12.48 11.08
N ARG A 14 -5.12 -12.29 10.55
CA ARG A 14 -4.61 -11.00 10.10
C ARG A 14 -3.69 -11.26 8.92
N ALA A 15 -4.05 -10.75 7.76
CA ALA A 15 -3.13 -10.66 6.64
C ALA A 15 -2.38 -9.33 6.74
N ARG A 16 -1.06 -9.38 6.56
CA ARG A 16 -0.22 -8.20 6.33
C ARG A 16 0.67 -8.48 5.14
N LEU A 17 0.72 -7.56 4.20
CA LEU A 17 1.47 -7.71 2.96
C LEU A 17 2.44 -6.56 2.80
N HIS A 18 3.67 -6.88 2.43
CA HIS A 18 4.64 -5.90 1.94
C HIS A 18 4.72 -6.01 0.43
N ILE A 19 4.35 -4.95 -0.28
CA ILE A 19 4.26 -4.91 -1.74
C ILE A 19 5.18 -3.82 -2.26
N ALA A 20 6.06 -4.18 -3.20
CA ALA A 20 6.90 -3.24 -3.93
C ALA A 20 6.43 -3.15 -5.39
N LEU A 21 6.19 -1.92 -5.86
CA LEU A 21 5.80 -1.65 -7.25
C LEU A 21 6.85 -0.76 -7.92
N ILE A 22 7.23 -1.13 -9.14
CA ILE A 22 8.22 -0.41 -9.95
C ILE A 22 7.51 0.12 -11.20
N PRO A 23 7.70 1.40 -11.59
CA PRO A 23 7.24 1.92 -12.87
C PRO A 23 7.84 1.14 -14.03
N LYS A 24 7.12 1.09 -15.16
CA LYS A 24 7.64 0.49 -16.38
C LYS A 24 9.02 1.06 -16.72
N TYR A 25 9.96 0.19 -17.06
CA TYR A 25 11.37 0.52 -17.33
C TYR A 25 12.13 1.20 -16.18
N ARG A 26 11.62 1.13 -14.94
CA ARG A 26 12.23 1.75 -13.75
C ARG A 26 12.49 3.25 -13.96
N HIS A 27 11.58 3.92 -14.67
CA HIS A 27 11.66 5.36 -14.81
C HIS A 27 11.58 6.04 -13.44
N LYS A 28 12.40 7.08 -13.25
CA LYS A 28 12.53 7.88 -12.04
C LYS A 28 11.36 8.84 -11.81
N ILE A 29 10.13 8.40 -12.09
CA ILE A 29 8.92 9.24 -12.12
C ILE A 29 8.52 9.72 -10.72
N PHE A 30 8.91 9.00 -9.67
CA PHE A 30 8.66 9.44 -8.31
C PHE A 30 9.64 10.54 -7.88
N GLY A 31 10.60 10.95 -8.72
CA GLY A 31 11.30 12.22 -8.52
C GLY A 31 10.37 13.45 -8.59
N TYR A 32 9.19 13.32 -9.23
CA TYR A 32 8.19 14.37 -9.28
C TYR A 32 7.19 14.22 -8.13
N GLU A 33 7.22 15.14 -7.17
CA GLU A 33 6.40 15.08 -5.95
C GLU A 33 4.88 14.97 -6.25
N ARG A 34 4.41 15.65 -7.31
CA ARG A 34 3.01 15.56 -7.76
C ARG A 34 2.57 14.13 -8.10
N ILE A 35 3.49 13.31 -8.62
CA ILE A 35 3.21 11.91 -8.99
C ILE A 35 3.10 11.07 -7.72
N LYS A 36 3.99 11.27 -6.73
CA LYS A 36 3.87 10.57 -5.44
C LYS A 36 2.54 10.84 -4.76
N ILE A 37 2.15 12.11 -4.67
CA ILE A 37 0.88 12.54 -4.05
C ILE A 37 -0.31 11.91 -4.78
N PHE A 38 -0.30 11.93 -6.12
CA PHE A 38 -1.36 11.31 -6.91
C PHE A 38 -1.44 9.81 -6.67
N CYS A 39 -0.33 9.09 -6.75
CA CYS A 39 -0.29 7.64 -6.52
C CYS A 39 -0.72 7.26 -5.11
N ALA A 40 -0.25 7.99 -4.08
CA ALA A 40 -0.64 7.75 -2.68
C ALA A 40 -2.16 7.85 -2.50
N ARG A 41 -2.78 8.89 -3.05
CA ARG A 41 -4.25 9.08 -3.02
C ARG A 41 -4.98 7.94 -3.73
N MET A 42 -4.49 7.52 -4.90
CA MET A 42 -5.09 6.43 -5.66
C MET A 42 -4.99 5.08 -4.92
N PHE A 43 -3.85 4.77 -4.29
CA PHE A 43 -3.70 3.55 -3.52
C PHE A 43 -4.67 3.51 -2.34
N GLU A 44 -4.79 4.61 -1.60
CA GLU A 44 -5.73 4.72 -0.48
C GLU A 44 -7.19 4.53 -0.93
N GLU A 45 -7.58 5.17 -2.04
CA GLU A 45 -8.93 5.04 -2.59
C GLU A 45 -9.23 3.60 -3.05
N ILE A 46 -8.29 2.93 -3.72
CA ILE A 46 -8.47 1.57 -4.19
C ILE A 46 -8.56 0.60 -3.01
N LEU A 47 -7.65 0.71 -2.03
CA LEU A 47 -7.60 -0.23 -0.91
C LEU A 47 -8.80 -0.07 0.01
N SER A 48 -9.25 1.16 0.27
CA SER A 48 -10.47 1.40 1.05
C SER A 48 -11.71 0.77 0.40
N LYS A 49 -11.84 0.83 -0.93
CA LYS A 49 -12.92 0.13 -1.67
C LYS A 49 -12.85 -1.40 -1.54
N GLN A 50 -11.67 -1.96 -1.30
CA GLN A 50 -11.46 -3.41 -1.10
C GLN A 50 -11.54 -3.83 0.38
N GLY A 51 -11.85 -2.91 1.30
CA GLY A 51 -11.86 -3.19 2.74
C GLY A 51 -10.47 -3.41 3.34
N ALA A 52 -9.42 -2.99 2.64
CA ALA A 52 -8.04 -2.98 3.10
C ALA A 52 -7.61 -1.56 3.51
N ARG A 53 -6.48 -1.45 4.20
CA ARG A 53 -5.93 -0.15 4.62
C ARG A 53 -4.43 -0.11 4.42
N ILE A 54 -3.88 1.05 4.09
CA ILE A 54 -2.43 1.25 4.08
C ILE A 54 -1.98 1.46 5.53
N ILE A 55 -1.04 0.63 5.98
CA ILE A 55 -0.32 0.80 7.25
C ILE A 55 0.85 1.76 7.03
N GLU A 56 1.62 1.55 5.95
CA GLU A 56 2.77 2.38 5.58
C GLU A 56 2.88 2.50 4.06
N ILE A 57 3.31 3.67 3.58
CA ILE A 57 3.65 3.92 2.19
C ILE A 57 4.98 4.68 2.12
N GLY A 58 5.92 4.17 1.32
CA GLY A 58 7.23 4.77 1.13
C GLY A 58 7.58 4.86 -0.35
N PHE A 59 8.03 6.02 -0.81
CA PHE A 59 8.49 6.23 -2.18
C PHE A 59 10.01 6.39 -2.20
N ASP A 60 10.66 5.66 -3.09
CA ASP A 60 11.96 6.01 -3.64
C ASP A 60 11.76 6.68 -5.01
N ILE A 61 12.83 7.09 -5.68
CA ILE A 61 12.75 7.78 -6.97
C ILE A 61 12.16 6.93 -8.10
N ASP A 62 12.30 5.61 -8.01
CA ASP A 62 11.94 4.66 -9.07
C ASP A 62 11.09 3.47 -8.59
N HIS A 63 10.61 3.46 -7.34
CA HIS A 63 9.68 2.46 -6.84
C HIS A 63 8.91 2.94 -5.61
N VAL A 64 7.83 2.23 -5.28
CA VAL A 64 7.00 2.47 -4.10
C VAL A 64 6.82 1.19 -3.31
N HIS A 65 6.90 1.29 -1.99
CA HIS A 65 6.60 0.22 -1.04
C HIS A 65 5.28 0.52 -0.32
N LEU A 66 4.46 -0.50 -0.15
CA LEU A 66 3.20 -0.48 0.58
C LEU A 66 3.21 -1.58 1.64
N VAL A 67 2.85 -1.23 2.87
CA VAL A 67 2.46 -2.19 3.89
C VAL A 67 0.94 -2.09 4.06
N ILE A 68 0.23 -3.19 3.84
CA ILE A 68 -1.23 -3.30 3.90
C ILE A 68 -1.60 -4.30 5.00
#